data_AF-A0A800M4T3-F1
#
_entry.id   AF-A0A800M4T3-F1
#
_cell.length_a   1.000
_cell.length_b   1.000
_cell.length_c   1.000
_cell.angle_alpha   90.00
_cell.angle_beta   90.00
_cell.angle_gamma   90.00
#
_symmetry.space_group_name_H-M   'P 1'
#
loop_
_entity.id
_entity.type
_entity.pdbx_description
1 polymer ?
#
loop_
_entity_poly.entity_id
_entity_poly.type
_entity_poly.pdbx_seq_one_letter_code
_entity_poly.pdbx_strand_id
1 'polypeptide(L)'
;MYRFLFALLLAAPVAAQDLPGVEPRSPFLLPGLPVSAHEAGVEQALVAGPSDNPYAFRHNPALLADAAERPAVRFSATAAQDLLGVDDLMIGSSAASIGIDAGEIAGGSVQIGLGGGYAEYRDAEILITDDRGLLLGEYASQEREIAGGLALGWNGALNVRVGATAFRRESLEESRSASLTRDRDRVTTLDVGGAVTLPLLRGPNAPGETALALDLTGAYVYRGVTTLEDDRAAFIGGPNALPPEVQTVGGSARLAIIRQLGRRGTFRLLDADVRAQTHASDDLPDETRFGATVVLAEVIALRAGQSDSGDAGTGVRQSVGAELRLGGLIRAIGAAQENASMLALADRLTTRFEVALLDVGEAAETPYYGFTFGWRP
;
A
#
# COMPACT_ATOMS: atom_id res chain seq x y z
N MET A 1 9.95 11.26 27.47
CA MET A 1 9.11 11.16 26.26
C MET A 1 9.84 10.53 25.08
N TYR A 2 11.03 11.00 24.68
CA TYR A 2 11.81 10.40 23.56
C TYR A 2 12.11 8.90 23.69
N ARG A 3 12.29 8.39 24.93
CA ARG A 3 12.57 6.96 25.19
C ARG A 3 11.37 6.03 24.98
N PHE A 4 10.14 6.55 25.00
CA PHE A 4 8.92 5.75 24.79
C PHE A 4 8.62 5.57 23.29
N LEU A 5 8.90 6.60 22.48
CA LEU A 5 8.87 6.50 21.01
C LEU A 5 9.96 5.55 20.48
N PHE A 6 11.16 5.61 21.08
CA PHE A 6 12.25 4.68 20.76
C PHE A 6 11.94 3.25 21.18
N ALA A 7 11.21 3.04 22.29
CA ALA A 7 10.78 1.72 22.74
C ALA A 7 9.68 1.10 21.85
N LEU A 8 8.83 1.93 21.23
CA LEU A 8 7.84 1.48 20.24
C LEU A 8 8.47 1.12 18.88
N LEU A 9 9.56 1.81 18.50
CA LEU A 9 10.41 1.46 17.35
C LEU A 9 11.29 0.23 17.61
N LEU A 10 11.62 -0.06 18.87
CA LEU A 10 12.43 -1.23 19.29
C LEU A 10 11.59 -2.47 19.67
N ALA A 11 10.27 -2.40 19.57
CA ALA A 11 9.37 -3.53 19.82
C ALA A 11 9.01 -4.32 18.54
N ALA A 12 9.88 -4.26 17.52
CA ALA A 12 9.92 -5.30 16.51
C ALA A 12 10.23 -6.63 17.21
N PRO A 13 9.46 -7.71 16.97
CA PRO A 13 9.72 -8.99 17.59
C PRO A 13 11.12 -9.46 17.16
N VAL A 14 11.94 -9.75 18.15
CA VAL A 14 13.15 -10.57 18.01
C VAL A 14 12.68 -12.00 17.73
N ALA A 15 12.51 -12.33 16.46
CA ALA A 15 12.39 -13.67 15.87
C ALA A 15 12.43 -13.46 14.34
N ALA A 16 13.36 -14.02 13.56
CA ALA A 16 13.84 -15.39 13.57
C ALA A 16 15.37 -15.49 13.42
N GLN A 17 15.94 -16.60 13.92
CA GLN A 17 17.34 -16.96 13.76
C GLN A 17 17.51 -17.92 12.59
N ASP A 18 18.37 -17.53 11.65
CA ASP A 18 19.24 -18.33 10.78
C ASP A 18 18.90 -19.81 10.57
N LEU A 19 18.41 -20.14 9.36
CA LEU A 19 18.66 -21.44 8.72
C LEU A 19 19.49 -21.21 7.45
N PRO A 20 20.79 -21.59 7.44
CA PRO A 20 21.60 -21.48 6.23
C PRO A 20 21.30 -22.64 5.28
N GLY A 21 21.03 -22.33 4.01
CA GLY A 21 21.34 -23.27 2.92
C GLY A 21 20.24 -23.61 1.92
N VAL A 22 19.15 -22.86 1.82
CA VAL A 22 18.22 -22.97 0.69
C VAL A 22 17.96 -21.55 0.18
N GLU A 23 18.20 -21.27 -1.10
CA GLU A 23 17.64 -20.08 -1.76
C GLU A 23 16.26 -20.49 -2.32
N PRO A 24 15.13 -20.27 -1.61
CA PRO A 24 13.84 -20.23 -2.27
C PRO A 24 13.62 -18.81 -2.81
N ARG A 25 13.92 -18.60 -4.09
CA ARG A 25 13.41 -17.41 -4.79
C ARG A 25 11.92 -17.61 -5.00
N SER A 26 11.09 -16.72 -4.44
CA SER A 26 9.66 -16.65 -4.79
C SER A 26 9.54 -16.59 -6.32
N PRO A 27 8.70 -17.43 -6.95
CA PRO A 27 8.42 -17.32 -8.39
C PRO A 27 7.54 -16.10 -8.72
N PHE A 28 7.17 -15.30 -7.72
CA PHE A 28 6.38 -14.08 -7.85
C PHE A 28 7.19 -12.85 -7.46
N LEU A 29 7.35 -11.92 -8.40
CA LEU A 29 7.92 -10.59 -8.22
C LEU A 29 6.88 -9.57 -7.76
N LEU A 30 5.63 -9.73 -8.20
CA LEU A 30 4.56 -8.76 -7.95
C LEU A 30 4.43 -8.38 -6.48
N PRO A 31 4.52 -9.28 -5.46
CA PRO A 31 4.37 -8.91 -4.05
C PRO A 31 5.41 -7.90 -3.53
N GLY A 32 6.61 -7.87 -4.12
CA GLY A 32 7.69 -6.96 -3.74
C GLY A 32 7.65 -5.60 -4.44
N LEU A 33 6.86 -5.47 -5.51
CA LEU A 33 6.79 -4.27 -6.35
C LEU A 33 5.66 -3.32 -5.87
N PRO A 34 5.87 -2.00 -5.99
CA PRO A 34 4.78 -1.06 -5.82
C PRO A 34 3.80 -1.20 -6.99
N VAL A 35 2.50 -1.26 -6.70
CA VAL A 35 1.46 -1.36 -7.75
C VAL A 35 0.59 -0.11 -7.85
N SER A 36 0.74 0.85 -6.95
CA SER A 36 0.04 2.14 -7.00
C SER A 36 1.01 3.32 -6.92
N ALA A 37 0.63 4.48 -7.48
CA ALA A 37 1.42 5.71 -7.34
C ALA A 37 1.57 6.15 -5.88
N HIS A 38 0.54 5.87 -5.07
CA HIS A 38 0.60 6.06 -3.62
C HIS A 38 1.70 5.22 -2.96
N GLU A 39 1.81 3.94 -3.33
CA GLU A 39 2.85 3.03 -2.85
C GLU A 39 4.23 3.47 -3.27
N ALA A 40 4.40 3.73 -4.57
CA ALA A 40 5.67 4.17 -5.12
C ALA A 40 6.16 5.43 -4.42
N GLY A 41 5.31 6.44 -4.22
CA GLY A 41 5.72 7.72 -3.63
C GLY A 41 6.16 7.69 -2.15
N VAL A 42 5.96 6.58 -1.43
CA VAL A 42 6.46 6.41 -0.05
C VAL A 42 7.31 5.15 0.11
N GLU A 43 7.90 4.62 -0.96
CA GLU A 43 8.64 3.34 -0.94
C GLU A 43 7.85 2.22 -0.23
N GLN A 44 6.54 2.14 -0.45
CA GLN A 44 5.66 1.15 0.17
C GLN A 44 5.61 1.20 1.72
N ALA A 45 6.12 2.27 2.37
CA ALA A 45 6.04 2.48 3.82
C ALA A 45 4.60 2.81 4.25
N LEU A 46 3.73 1.80 4.30
CA LEU A 46 2.27 1.93 4.37
C LEU A 46 1.60 1.12 5.48
N VAL A 47 2.35 0.33 6.25
CA VAL A 47 1.78 -0.65 7.18
C VAL A 47 1.07 -0.02 8.39
N ALA A 48 1.49 1.17 8.83
CA ALA A 48 0.96 1.84 10.02
C ALA A 48 0.23 3.17 9.73
N GLY A 49 0.26 3.66 8.49
CA GLY A 49 -0.31 4.95 8.14
C GLY A 49 -1.83 4.89 7.98
N PRO A 50 -2.60 5.87 8.49
CA PRO A 50 -4.03 5.94 8.18
C PRO A 50 -4.21 6.11 6.67
N SER A 51 -5.09 5.29 6.10
CA SER A 51 -5.20 5.18 4.66
C SER A 51 -6.65 5.06 4.22
N ASP A 52 -7.12 6.07 3.51
CA ASP A 52 -8.34 5.97 2.71
C ASP A 52 -8.03 5.52 1.27
N ASN A 53 -6.85 4.92 1.06
CA ASN A 53 -6.44 4.33 -0.20
C ASN A 53 -7.13 2.96 -0.39
N PRO A 54 -7.80 2.72 -1.53
CA PRO A 54 -8.35 1.40 -1.87
C PRO A 54 -7.34 0.24 -1.84
N TYR A 55 -6.04 0.50 -2.00
CA TYR A 55 -4.98 -0.52 -1.95
C TYR A 55 -4.59 -0.97 -0.53
N ALA A 56 -5.23 -0.46 0.53
CA ALA A 56 -4.91 -0.81 1.92
C ALA A 56 -4.86 -2.34 2.19
N PHE A 57 -5.70 -3.13 1.50
CA PHE A 57 -5.73 -4.60 1.60
C PHE A 57 -4.36 -5.27 1.33
N ARG A 58 -3.49 -4.62 0.55
CA ARG A 58 -2.18 -5.12 0.13
C ARG A 58 -1.07 -4.78 1.13
N HIS A 59 -1.22 -3.71 1.91
CA HIS A 59 -0.17 -3.23 2.82
C HIS A 59 -0.41 -3.68 4.25
N ASN A 60 -1.61 -3.45 4.74
CA ASN A 60 -2.07 -3.92 6.02
C ASN A 60 -3.59 -4.05 5.95
N PRO A 61 -4.14 -5.27 5.89
CA PRO A 61 -5.58 -5.46 5.73
C PRO A 61 -6.39 -4.78 6.84
N ALA A 62 -5.84 -4.61 8.04
CA ALA A 62 -6.51 -3.91 9.14
C ALA A 62 -6.91 -2.46 8.77
N LEU A 63 -6.13 -1.80 7.91
CA LEU A 63 -6.38 -0.43 7.50
C LEU A 63 -7.60 -0.29 6.58
N LEU A 64 -8.16 -1.39 6.04
CA LEU A 64 -9.44 -1.34 5.34
C LEU A 64 -10.57 -0.77 6.22
N ALA A 65 -10.48 -0.93 7.54
CA ALA A 65 -11.45 -0.37 8.48
C ALA A 65 -11.48 1.17 8.44
N ASP A 66 -10.39 1.83 8.06
CA ASP A 66 -10.33 3.30 7.92
C ASP A 66 -11.20 3.81 6.77
N ALA A 67 -11.52 2.96 5.79
CA ALA A 67 -12.45 3.31 4.71
C ALA A 67 -13.82 3.73 5.25
N ALA A 68 -14.18 3.28 6.46
CA ALA A 68 -15.45 3.55 7.12
C ALA A 68 -15.46 4.84 7.96
N GLU A 69 -14.30 5.43 8.29
CA GLU A 69 -14.25 6.78 8.89
C GLU A 69 -14.92 7.82 7.99
N ARG A 70 -14.87 7.59 6.67
CA ARG A 70 -15.61 8.35 5.65
C ARG A 70 -16.31 7.36 4.73
N PRO A 71 -17.51 6.87 5.07
CA PRO A 71 -18.20 5.86 4.29
C PRO A 71 -18.39 6.34 2.85
N ALA A 72 -17.74 5.65 1.92
CA ALA A 72 -17.78 5.93 0.49
C ALA A 72 -17.40 4.66 -0.26
N VAL A 73 -17.92 4.51 -1.47
CA VAL A 73 -17.37 3.56 -2.43
C VAL A 73 -16.21 4.25 -3.11
N ARG A 74 -15.04 3.63 -3.10
CA ARG A 74 -13.83 4.13 -3.73
C ARG A 74 -13.31 3.13 -4.74
N PHE A 75 -12.79 3.64 -5.84
CA PHE A 75 -12.12 2.91 -6.89
C PHE A 75 -10.83 3.64 -7.25
N SER A 76 -9.75 2.90 -7.42
CA SER A 76 -8.47 3.41 -7.87
C SER A 76 -7.95 2.55 -9.01
N ALA A 77 -7.23 3.17 -9.94
CA ALA A 77 -6.47 2.49 -10.97
C ALA A 77 -5.08 3.13 -11.06
N THR A 78 -4.06 2.33 -11.34
CA THR A 78 -2.70 2.82 -11.58
C THR A 78 -2.08 2.08 -12.74
N ALA A 79 -1.20 2.78 -13.47
CA ALA A 79 -0.27 2.18 -14.40
C ALA A 79 1.15 2.73 -14.16
N ALA A 80 2.13 1.85 -14.32
CA ALA A 80 3.53 2.20 -14.53
C ALA A 80 3.99 1.55 -15.83
N GLN A 81 4.56 2.37 -16.71
CA GLN A 81 5.22 1.95 -17.94
C GLN A 81 6.72 2.15 -17.74
N ASP A 82 7.53 1.38 -18.47
CA ASP A 82 9.00 1.46 -18.45
C ASP A 82 9.57 1.20 -17.04
N LEU A 83 9.04 0.17 -16.37
CA LEU A 83 9.48 -0.25 -15.04
C LEU A 83 10.99 -0.54 -15.08
N LEU A 84 11.75 0.00 -14.13
CA LEU A 84 13.21 -0.12 -14.03
C LEU A 84 13.98 0.38 -15.28
N GLY A 85 13.37 1.23 -16.11
CA GLY A 85 14.01 1.74 -17.33
C GLY A 85 14.18 0.71 -18.44
N VAL A 86 13.49 -0.42 -18.32
CA VAL A 86 13.40 -1.43 -19.39
C VAL A 86 12.12 -1.16 -20.16
N ASP A 87 12.28 -0.77 -21.43
CA ASP A 87 11.16 -0.62 -22.36
C ASP A 87 10.30 -1.89 -22.34
N ASP A 88 8.97 -1.71 -22.38
CA ASP A 88 7.96 -2.78 -22.41
C ASP A 88 7.68 -3.55 -21.09
N LEU A 89 8.32 -3.19 -19.96
CA LEU A 89 7.85 -3.64 -18.64
C LEU A 89 6.65 -2.80 -18.15
N MET A 90 5.56 -3.47 -17.78
CA MET A 90 4.32 -2.79 -17.34
C MET A 90 3.78 -3.35 -16.03
N ILE A 91 3.38 -2.45 -15.14
CA ILE A 91 2.49 -2.76 -14.02
C ILE A 91 1.16 -2.04 -14.23
N GLY A 92 0.07 -2.81 -14.21
CA GLY A 92 -1.29 -2.30 -14.19
C GLY A 92 -2.03 -2.77 -12.95
N SER A 93 -2.76 -1.88 -12.29
CA SER A 93 -3.52 -2.25 -11.10
C SER A 93 -4.83 -1.50 -10.98
N SER A 94 -5.78 -2.13 -10.27
CA SER A 94 -7.01 -1.51 -9.84
C SER A 94 -7.42 -2.02 -8.47
N ALA A 95 -8.06 -1.17 -7.68
CA ALA A 95 -8.55 -1.51 -6.36
C ALA A 95 -9.87 -0.81 -6.06
N ALA A 96 -10.71 -1.47 -5.28
CA ALA A 96 -11.93 -0.89 -4.75
C ALA A 96 -12.02 -1.12 -3.25
N SER A 97 -12.64 -0.16 -2.55
CA SER A 97 -12.96 -0.31 -1.13
C SER A 97 -14.29 0.33 -0.79
N ILE A 98 -14.91 -0.21 0.25
CA ILE A 98 -16.12 0.32 0.87
C ILE A 98 -15.97 0.24 2.39
N GLY A 99 -16.40 1.30 3.06
CA GLY A 99 -16.44 1.36 4.50
C GLY A 99 -17.86 1.51 5.03
N ILE A 100 -18.17 0.81 6.10
CA ILE A 100 -19.47 0.78 6.76
C ILE A 100 -19.27 1.12 8.24
N ASP A 101 -19.98 2.13 8.72
CA ASP A 101 -20.12 2.38 10.16
C ASP A 101 -21.21 1.44 10.71
N ALA A 102 -20.80 0.49 11.54
CA ALA A 102 -21.66 -0.57 12.09
C ALA A 102 -22.34 -0.16 13.41
N GLY A 103 -22.16 1.08 13.85
CA GLY A 103 -22.79 1.63 15.05
C GLY A 103 -21.84 1.66 16.25
N GLU A 104 -22.41 1.71 17.46
CA GLU A 104 -21.66 1.92 18.71
C GLU A 104 -21.70 0.68 19.60
N ILE A 105 -20.54 0.25 20.11
CA ILE A 105 -20.39 -0.82 21.09
C ILE A 105 -19.46 -0.33 22.21
N ALA A 106 -19.92 -0.43 23.45
CA ALA A 106 -19.16 -0.07 24.66
C ALA A 106 -18.57 1.37 24.65
N GLY A 107 -19.33 2.33 24.10
CA GLY A 107 -18.90 3.74 24.05
C GLY A 107 -17.92 4.08 22.92
N GLY A 108 -17.70 3.16 21.97
CA GLY A 108 -16.87 3.39 20.78
C GLY A 108 -17.56 2.93 19.51
N SER A 109 -17.22 3.54 18.36
CA SER A 109 -17.82 3.16 17.08
C SER A 109 -17.13 1.96 16.45
N VAL A 110 -17.90 1.09 15.81
CA VAL A 110 -17.42 -0.10 15.11
C VAL A 110 -17.42 0.17 13.61
N GLN A 111 -16.29 -0.10 12.98
CA GLN A 111 -16.03 0.15 11.58
C GLN A 111 -15.85 -1.18 10.85
N ILE A 112 -16.45 -1.33 9.68
CA ILE A 112 -16.24 -2.50 8.81
C ILE A 112 -15.69 -2.00 7.48
N GLY A 113 -14.54 -2.52 7.10
CA GLY A 113 -13.92 -2.28 5.81
C GLY A 113 -13.98 -3.50 4.92
N LEU A 114 -14.33 -3.31 3.66
CA LEU A 114 -14.17 -4.32 2.61
C LEU A 114 -13.36 -3.71 1.49
N GLY A 115 -12.48 -4.49 0.90
CA GLY A 115 -11.72 -4.05 -0.27
C GLY A 115 -11.12 -5.20 -1.03
N GLY A 116 -10.58 -4.88 -2.19
CA GLY A 116 -9.95 -5.86 -3.05
C GLY A 116 -9.46 -5.21 -4.32
N GLY A 117 -8.76 -5.99 -5.12
CA GLY A 117 -8.16 -5.45 -6.32
C GLY A 117 -7.58 -6.51 -7.23
N TYR A 118 -7.05 -6.00 -8.33
CA TYR A 118 -6.34 -6.74 -9.34
C TYR A 118 -5.03 -6.02 -9.61
N ALA A 119 -3.94 -6.75 -9.70
CA ALA A 119 -2.67 -6.24 -10.15
C ALA A 119 -2.05 -7.21 -11.13
N GLU A 120 -1.33 -6.66 -12.10
CA GLU A 120 -0.73 -7.40 -13.18
C GLU A 120 0.63 -6.81 -13.51
N TYR A 121 1.60 -7.69 -13.63
CA TYR A 121 2.93 -7.39 -14.12
C TYR A 121 3.14 -8.15 -15.42
N ARG A 122 3.66 -7.47 -16.43
CA ARG A 122 4.06 -8.06 -17.69
C ARG A 122 5.52 -7.75 -17.94
N ASP A 123 6.28 -8.80 -18.17
CA ASP A 123 7.58 -8.72 -18.81
C ASP A 123 7.40 -8.80 -20.33
N ALA A 124 8.22 -8.03 -21.04
CA ALA A 124 8.20 -7.97 -22.49
C ALA A 124 8.68 -9.28 -23.12
N GLU A 125 8.46 -9.44 -24.43
CA GLU A 125 9.02 -10.56 -25.19
C GLU A 125 10.55 -10.44 -25.27
N ILE A 126 11.27 -11.19 -24.45
CA ILE A 126 12.72 -11.33 -24.53
C ILE A 126 13.05 -12.28 -25.68
N LEU A 127 13.82 -11.79 -26.66
CA LEU A 127 14.37 -12.62 -27.73
C LEU A 127 15.54 -13.44 -27.16
N ILE A 128 15.34 -14.75 -27.04
CA ILE A 128 16.41 -15.67 -26.66
C ILE A 128 17.25 -15.93 -27.91
N THR A 129 18.55 -15.64 -27.84
CA THR A 129 19.51 -15.92 -28.92
C THR A 129 20.60 -16.89 -28.46
N ASP A 130 21.17 -17.66 -29.39
CA ASP A 130 22.34 -18.49 -29.11
C ASP A 130 23.64 -17.66 -29.07
N ASP A 131 24.76 -18.30 -28.72
CA ASP A 131 26.10 -17.68 -28.68
C ASP A 131 26.56 -17.09 -30.04
N ARG A 132 25.81 -17.35 -31.13
CA ARG A 132 26.07 -16.84 -32.50
C ARG A 132 25.06 -15.76 -32.91
N GLY A 133 24.15 -15.37 -32.03
CA GLY A 133 23.10 -14.38 -32.27
C GLY A 133 21.90 -14.91 -33.08
N LEU A 134 21.74 -16.23 -33.23
CA LEU A 134 20.57 -16.83 -33.88
C LEU A 134 19.39 -16.87 -32.90
N LEU A 135 18.21 -16.45 -33.36
CA LEU A 135 16.98 -16.50 -32.56
C LEU A 135 16.60 -17.95 -32.24
N LEU A 136 16.60 -18.28 -30.95
CA LEU A 136 16.17 -19.56 -30.39
C LEU A 136 14.68 -19.57 -30.02
N GLY A 137 14.10 -18.39 -29.73
CA GLY A 137 12.68 -18.22 -29.43
C GLY A 137 12.38 -16.90 -28.73
N GLU A 138 11.10 -16.70 -28.41
CA GLU A 138 10.60 -15.59 -27.60
C GLU A 138 10.25 -16.11 -26.21
N TYR A 139 10.56 -15.33 -25.18
CA TYR A 139 10.17 -15.57 -23.79
C TYR A 139 9.34 -14.40 -23.28
N ALA A 140 8.17 -14.68 -22.70
CA ALA A 140 7.37 -13.68 -22.01
C ALA A 140 6.91 -14.22 -20.66
N SER A 141 6.99 -13.40 -19.62
CA SER A 141 6.44 -13.72 -18.31
C SER A 141 5.34 -12.75 -17.91
N GLN A 142 4.31 -13.29 -17.26
CA GLN A 142 3.18 -12.52 -16.78
C GLN A 142 2.79 -12.98 -15.39
N GLU A 143 2.66 -12.03 -14.47
CA GLU A 143 2.12 -12.27 -13.14
C GLU A 143 0.80 -11.55 -12.95
N ARG A 144 -0.13 -12.21 -12.27
CA ARG A 144 -1.44 -11.66 -11.92
C ARG A 144 -1.73 -11.93 -10.46
N GLU A 145 -2.31 -10.94 -9.80
CA GLU A 145 -2.79 -11.05 -8.43
C GLU A 145 -4.22 -10.55 -8.37
N ILE A 146 -5.10 -11.36 -7.77
CA ILE A 146 -6.45 -10.96 -7.39
C ILE A 146 -6.53 -11.08 -5.88
N ALA A 147 -7.09 -10.06 -5.24
CA ALA A 147 -7.18 -10.01 -3.79
C ALA A 147 -8.54 -9.53 -3.30
N GLY A 148 -8.94 -10.05 -2.15
CA GLY A 148 -10.13 -9.60 -1.42
C GLY A 148 -9.88 -9.66 0.07
N GLY A 149 -10.24 -8.60 0.77
CA GLY A 149 -9.99 -8.45 2.20
C GLY A 149 -11.14 -7.79 2.95
N LEU A 150 -11.11 -8.04 4.25
CA LEU A 150 -12.07 -7.52 5.21
C LEU A 150 -11.34 -7.05 6.47
N ALA A 151 -11.89 -6.02 7.11
CA ALA A 151 -11.37 -5.52 8.37
C ALA A 151 -12.47 -5.05 9.31
N LEU A 152 -12.15 -5.14 10.59
CA LEU A 152 -12.95 -4.62 11.69
C LEU A 152 -12.11 -3.58 12.43
N GLY A 153 -12.72 -2.43 12.70
CA GLY A 153 -12.15 -1.36 13.49
C GLY A 153 -13.04 -1.05 14.69
N TRP A 154 -12.42 -0.62 15.78
CA TRP A 154 -13.10 -0.05 16.94
C TRP A 154 -12.44 1.27 17.32
N ASN A 155 -13.23 2.33 17.34
CA ASN A 155 -12.79 3.69 17.68
C ASN A 155 -13.28 4.03 19.09
N GLY A 156 -12.39 3.92 20.09
CA GLY A 156 -12.69 4.22 21.49
C GLY A 156 -11.68 5.17 22.13
N ALA A 157 -11.18 4.79 23.31
CA ALA A 157 -10.04 5.49 23.92
C ALA A 157 -8.76 5.31 23.08
N LEU A 158 -8.62 4.12 22.48
CA LEU A 158 -7.67 3.75 21.45
C LEU A 158 -8.44 3.35 20.20
N ASN A 159 -7.83 3.49 19.03
CA ASN A 159 -8.40 2.97 17.79
C ASN A 159 -7.70 1.64 17.48
N VAL A 160 -8.45 0.56 17.41
CA VAL A 160 -7.93 -0.79 17.19
C VAL A 160 -8.49 -1.33 15.90
N ARG A 161 -7.63 -1.92 15.07
CA ARG A 161 -7.98 -2.47 13.77
C ARG A 161 -7.40 -3.85 13.62
N VAL A 162 -8.18 -4.74 13.03
CA VAL A 162 -7.76 -6.08 12.63
C VAL A 162 -8.35 -6.40 11.27
N GLY A 163 -7.60 -7.11 10.45
CA GLY A 163 -8.10 -7.50 9.12
C GLY A 163 -7.34 -8.66 8.53
N ALA A 164 -7.91 -9.22 7.47
CA ALA A 164 -7.30 -10.25 6.67
C ALA A 164 -7.59 -10.04 5.19
N THR A 165 -6.65 -10.43 4.33
CA THR A 165 -6.80 -10.44 2.86
C THR A 165 -6.37 -11.78 2.32
N ALA A 166 -7.19 -12.37 1.46
CA ALA A 166 -6.81 -13.52 0.66
C ALA A 166 -6.32 -13.06 -0.71
N PHE A 167 -5.22 -13.64 -1.17
CA PHE A 167 -4.61 -13.40 -2.48
C PHE A 167 -4.62 -14.67 -3.29
N ARG A 168 -5.02 -14.57 -4.55
CA ARG A 168 -4.75 -15.59 -5.58
C ARG A 168 -3.72 -15.01 -6.53
N ARG A 169 -2.55 -15.64 -6.59
CA ARG A 169 -1.45 -15.26 -7.48
C ARG A 169 -1.28 -16.30 -8.55
N GLU A 170 -1.02 -15.83 -9.76
CA GLU A 170 -0.79 -16.67 -10.91
C GLU A 170 0.42 -16.13 -11.66
N SER A 171 1.39 -17.01 -11.93
CA SER A 171 2.53 -16.72 -12.80
C SER A 171 2.39 -17.57 -14.05
N LEU A 172 2.67 -16.97 -15.19
CA LEU A 172 2.66 -17.61 -16.49
C LEU A 172 4.01 -17.32 -17.15
N GLU A 173 4.74 -18.38 -17.47
CA GLU A 173 5.93 -18.31 -18.30
C GLU A 173 5.63 -18.95 -19.66
N GLU A 174 5.75 -18.18 -20.74
CA GLU A 174 5.62 -18.68 -22.11
C GLU A 174 6.99 -18.68 -22.80
N SER A 175 7.49 -19.87 -23.18
CA SER A 175 8.66 -20.01 -24.07
C SER A 175 8.22 -20.58 -25.42
N ARG A 176 8.47 -19.87 -26.52
CA ARG A 176 8.18 -20.32 -27.90
C ARG A 176 9.37 -21.01 -28.57
N SER A 177 9.96 -22.02 -27.92
CA SER A 177 10.88 -22.94 -28.61
C SER A 177 10.17 -24.25 -28.97
N ALA A 178 10.70 -24.98 -29.95
CA ALA A 178 10.06 -26.14 -30.61
C ALA A 178 9.76 -27.36 -29.71
N SER A 179 9.95 -27.24 -28.39
CA SER A 179 9.74 -28.32 -27.42
C SER A 179 9.34 -27.83 -26.02
N LEU A 180 8.41 -26.86 -25.86
CA LEU A 180 8.11 -26.33 -24.52
C LEU A 180 6.62 -26.14 -24.19
N THR A 181 6.29 -26.66 -23.01
CA THR A 181 5.07 -26.59 -22.22
C THR A 181 4.79 -25.16 -21.74
N ARG A 182 3.51 -24.78 -21.69
CA ARG A 182 3.06 -23.61 -20.90
C ARG A 182 3.10 -23.99 -19.43
N ASP A 183 3.95 -23.33 -18.67
CA ASP A 183 4.02 -23.51 -17.23
C ASP A 183 3.24 -22.39 -16.55
N ARG A 184 2.35 -22.78 -15.63
CA ARG A 184 1.51 -21.86 -14.88
C ARG A 184 1.54 -22.25 -13.42
N ASP A 185 2.09 -21.36 -12.61
CA ASP A 185 2.10 -21.50 -11.17
C ASP A 185 0.94 -20.74 -10.57
N ARG A 186 0.31 -21.31 -9.54
CA ARG A 186 -0.79 -20.69 -8.81
C ARG A 186 -0.64 -20.93 -7.33
N VAL A 187 -0.79 -19.88 -6.56
CA VAL A 187 -0.80 -19.97 -5.10
C VAL A 187 -1.90 -19.11 -4.51
N THR A 188 -2.53 -19.62 -3.45
CA THR A 188 -3.42 -18.81 -2.62
C THR A 188 -2.77 -18.57 -1.27
N THR A 189 -2.66 -17.31 -0.87
CA THR A 189 -2.16 -16.93 0.45
C THR A 189 -3.16 -16.10 1.23
N LEU A 190 -2.97 -16.06 2.54
CA LEU A 190 -3.66 -15.21 3.47
C LEU A 190 -2.66 -14.27 4.15
N ASP A 191 -2.98 -12.99 4.15
CA ASP A 191 -2.27 -11.98 4.94
C ASP A 191 -3.18 -11.54 6.08
N VAL A 192 -2.64 -11.41 7.28
CA VAL A 192 -3.36 -10.97 8.48
C VAL A 192 -2.63 -9.78 9.08
N GLY A 193 -3.38 -8.74 9.45
CA GLY A 193 -2.81 -7.51 9.95
C GLY A 193 -3.55 -6.97 11.16
N GLY A 194 -2.83 -6.20 11.96
CA GLY A 194 -3.34 -5.41 13.07
C GLY A 194 -2.75 -4.01 13.08
N ALA A 195 -3.51 -3.04 13.57
CA ALA A 195 -3.03 -1.68 13.82
C ALA A 195 -3.69 -1.07 15.06
N VAL A 196 -2.92 -0.36 15.86
CA VAL A 196 -3.39 0.37 17.04
C VAL A 196 -2.95 1.81 16.95
N THR A 197 -3.91 2.74 16.99
CA THR A 197 -3.64 4.18 17.02
C THR A 197 -3.99 4.76 18.39
N LEU A 198 -3.03 5.49 18.94
CA LEU A 198 -3.16 6.29 20.15
C LEU A 198 -3.36 7.76 19.77
N PRO A 199 -4.57 8.32 19.94
CA PRO A 199 -4.80 9.75 19.76
C PRO A 199 -4.24 10.51 20.96
N LEU A 200 -3.10 11.17 20.79
CA LEU A 200 -2.41 11.93 21.85
C LEU A 200 -3.02 13.32 22.03
N LEU A 201 -3.36 13.97 20.92
CA LEU A 201 -4.04 15.27 20.91
C LEU A 201 -5.30 15.12 20.06
N ARG A 202 -6.45 15.30 20.68
CA ARG A 202 -7.73 15.41 19.98
C ARG A 202 -7.93 16.89 19.65
N GLY A 203 -8.38 17.19 18.43
CA GLY A 203 -8.60 18.54 17.92
C GLY A 203 -9.58 19.39 18.77
N PRO A 204 -10.09 20.53 18.28
CA PRO A 204 -10.66 21.56 19.15
C PRO A 204 -11.93 21.06 19.85
N ASN A 205 -12.05 21.41 21.14
CA ASN A 205 -13.28 21.23 21.92
C ASN A 205 -14.29 22.37 21.71
N ALA A 206 -13.92 23.44 20.99
CA ALA A 206 -14.73 24.66 20.85
C ALA A 206 -14.84 25.16 19.40
N PRO A 207 -16.02 25.69 18.98
CA PRO A 207 -16.22 26.22 17.64
C PRO A 207 -15.44 27.52 17.40
N GLY A 208 -14.57 27.51 16.39
CA GLY A 208 -13.90 28.72 15.86
C GLY A 208 -12.37 28.76 15.99
N GLU A 209 -11.74 27.70 16.50
CA GLU A 209 -10.30 27.66 16.77
C GLU A 209 -9.51 26.81 15.76
N THR A 210 -8.22 27.14 15.60
CA THR A 210 -7.25 26.25 14.96
C THR A 210 -6.80 25.24 16.00
N ALA A 211 -6.79 23.97 15.64
CA ALA A 211 -6.42 22.89 16.54
C ALA A 211 -5.31 22.02 15.98
N LEU A 212 -4.59 21.42 16.91
CA LEU A 212 -3.58 20.42 16.64
C LEU A 212 -4.14 19.04 16.95
N ALA A 213 -4.00 18.11 16.03
CA ALA A 213 -4.21 16.69 16.27
C ALA A 213 -2.89 15.94 16.11
N LEU A 214 -2.63 14.99 17.00
CA LEU A 214 -1.44 14.14 16.97
C LEU A 214 -1.85 12.71 17.26
N ASP A 215 -1.56 11.83 16.30
CA ASP A 215 -1.84 10.40 16.38
C ASP A 215 -0.53 9.61 16.23
N LEU A 216 -0.36 8.57 17.04
CA LEU A 216 0.71 7.58 16.89
C LEU A 216 0.09 6.23 16.57
N THR A 217 0.57 5.57 15.52
CA THR A 217 0.09 4.24 15.13
C THR A 217 1.23 3.23 15.17
N GLY A 218 0.98 2.07 15.76
CA GLY A 218 1.80 0.87 15.60
C GLY A 218 1.03 -0.19 14.82
N ALA A 219 1.70 -0.95 13.98
CA ALA A 219 1.09 -1.97 13.16
C ALA A 219 1.99 -3.19 12.97
N TYR A 220 1.34 -4.33 12.75
CA TYR A 220 1.98 -5.61 12.49
C TYR A 220 1.20 -6.34 11.41
N VAL A 221 1.91 -6.95 10.46
CA VAL A 221 1.33 -7.75 9.39
C VAL A 221 2.12 -9.04 9.26
N TYR A 222 1.39 -10.14 9.20
CA TYR A 222 1.92 -11.47 8.89
C TYR A 222 1.43 -11.85 7.50
N ARG A 223 2.35 -12.14 6.58
CA ARG A 223 2.08 -12.34 5.15
C ARG A 223 2.46 -13.73 4.70
N GLY A 224 1.78 -14.19 3.66
CA GLY A 224 2.21 -15.38 2.93
C GLY A 224 1.75 -16.71 3.54
N VAL A 225 0.73 -16.71 4.42
CA VAL A 225 0.18 -17.97 4.94
C VAL A 225 -0.47 -18.74 3.79
N THR A 226 0.15 -19.81 3.31
CA THR A 226 -0.37 -20.61 2.20
C THR A 226 -1.63 -21.36 2.61
N THR A 227 -2.70 -21.21 1.85
CA THR A 227 -3.98 -21.88 2.14
C THR A 227 -4.36 -22.95 1.13
N LEU A 228 -3.80 -22.91 -0.09
CA LEU A 228 -4.01 -23.91 -1.13
C LEU A 228 -2.93 -23.78 -2.22
N GLU A 229 -2.34 -24.91 -2.62
CA GLU A 229 -1.57 -25.06 -3.85
C GLU A 229 -2.43 -25.84 -4.86
N ASP A 230 -2.47 -25.40 -6.12
CA ASP A 230 -2.89 -26.29 -7.21
C ASP A 230 -1.66 -27.14 -7.58
N ASP A 231 -1.72 -28.45 -7.30
CA ASP A 231 -0.65 -29.43 -7.56
C ASP A 231 -0.15 -29.37 -9.02
N ARG A 232 1.17 -29.19 -9.18
CA ARG A 232 1.85 -29.57 -10.41
C ARG A 232 1.96 -31.09 -10.46
N ALA A 233 1.44 -31.71 -11.51
CA ALA A 233 1.90 -33.03 -11.92
C ALA A 233 3.39 -32.93 -12.23
N ALA A 234 4.19 -33.66 -11.47
CA ALA A 234 5.64 -33.78 -11.59
C ALA A 234 6.10 -33.97 -13.04
N PHE A 235 6.67 -32.92 -13.65
CA PHE A 235 7.62 -33.08 -14.73
C PHE A 235 8.55 -31.86 -14.74
N ILE A 236 9.84 -32.13 -14.49
CA ILE A 236 10.96 -31.19 -14.26
C ILE A 236 11.04 -30.68 -12.81
N GLY A 237 11.94 -31.29 -12.04
CA GLY A 237 12.08 -31.14 -10.58
C GLY A 237 12.69 -29.82 -10.10
N GLY A 238 11.95 -28.72 -10.24
CA GLY A 238 12.10 -27.56 -9.36
C GLY A 238 11.14 -27.70 -8.17
N PRO A 239 11.51 -27.30 -6.94
CA PRO A 239 10.54 -27.18 -5.86
C PRO A 239 9.49 -26.14 -6.24
N ASN A 240 8.20 -26.45 -6.03
CA ASN A 240 7.17 -25.43 -5.92
C ASN A 240 7.56 -24.55 -4.72
N ALA A 241 8.28 -23.45 -4.98
CA ALA A 241 8.72 -22.58 -3.91
C ALA A 241 7.50 -21.77 -3.45
N LEU A 242 7.08 -22.01 -2.21
CA LEU A 242 6.11 -21.17 -1.54
C LEU A 242 6.62 -19.73 -1.51
N PRO A 243 5.74 -18.72 -1.65
CA PRO A 243 6.15 -17.34 -1.35
C PRO A 243 6.64 -17.28 0.11
N PRO A 244 7.70 -16.52 0.40
CA PRO A 244 8.28 -16.46 1.74
C PRO A 244 7.26 -15.90 2.74
N GLU A 245 7.27 -16.45 3.95
CA GLU A 245 6.55 -15.85 5.06
C GLU A 245 7.26 -14.55 5.47
N VAL A 246 6.50 -13.45 5.52
CA VAL A 246 7.07 -12.14 5.82
C VAL A 246 6.35 -11.54 7.01
N GLN A 247 7.15 -11.14 8.01
CA GLN A 247 6.68 -10.35 9.13
C GLN A 247 7.02 -8.90 8.87
N THR A 248 6.01 -8.03 8.95
CA THR A 248 6.23 -6.60 8.78
C THR A 248 5.76 -5.86 10.02
N VAL A 249 6.65 -5.06 10.60
CA VAL A 249 6.33 -4.17 11.72
C VAL A 249 6.48 -2.74 11.25
N GLY A 250 5.54 -1.89 11.61
CA GLY A 250 5.60 -0.48 11.24
C GLY A 250 5.06 0.45 12.31
N GLY A 251 5.47 1.70 12.22
CA GLY A 251 4.98 2.80 13.03
C GLY A 251 4.71 4.04 12.19
N SER A 252 3.73 4.85 12.61
CA SER A 252 3.52 6.18 12.04
C SER A 252 3.25 7.23 13.10
N ALA A 253 3.59 8.48 12.77
CA ALA A 253 3.26 9.66 13.54
C ALA A 253 2.63 10.69 12.62
N ARG A 254 1.36 11.05 12.91
CA ARG A 254 0.58 11.99 12.12
C ARG A 254 0.26 13.24 12.91
N LEU A 255 0.54 14.40 12.32
CA LEU A 255 0.24 15.72 12.84
C LEU A 255 -0.71 16.44 11.89
N ALA A 256 -1.85 16.90 12.38
CA ALA A 256 -2.76 17.73 11.59
C ALA A 256 -3.05 19.08 12.25
N ILE A 257 -3.06 20.13 11.43
CA ILE A 257 -3.56 21.46 11.78
C ILE A 257 -4.95 21.60 11.17
N ILE A 258 -5.96 21.66 12.02
CA ILE A 258 -7.36 21.70 11.63
C ILE A 258 -7.90 23.08 11.93
N ARG A 259 -8.53 23.71 10.94
CA ARG A 259 -9.24 24.97 11.08
C ARG A 259 -10.74 24.73 10.95
N GLN A 260 -11.51 25.30 11.85
CA GLN A 260 -12.96 25.31 11.74
C GLN A 260 -13.44 26.56 10.99
N LEU A 261 -14.30 26.38 9.99
CA LEU A 261 -14.94 27.42 9.21
C LEU A 261 -16.42 27.49 9.58
N GLY A 262 -16.77 28.45 10.43
CA GLY A 262 -18.12 28.64 10.95
C GLY A 262 -18.62 27.45 11.76
N ARG A 263 -19.95 27.23 11.77
CA ARG A 263 -20.58 26.12 12.52
C ARG A 263 -20.58 24.78 11.79
N ARG A 264 -20.17 24.73 10.52
CA ARG A 264 -20.49 23.59 9.62
C ARG A 264 -19.30 22.95 8.91
N GLY A 265 -18.12 23.59 8.84
CA GLY A 265 -16.98 23.03 8.12
C GLY A 265 -15.75 22.87 9.02
N THR A 266 -15.10 21.70 8.97
CA THR A 266 -13.71 21.54 9.42
C THR A 266 -12.82 21.38 8.19
N PHE A 267 -11.64 21.98 8.24
CA PHE A 267 -10.71 22.05 7.13
C PHE A 267 -9.30 21.73 7.62
N ARG A 268 -8.64 20.72 7.06
CA ARG A 268 -7.24 20.42 7.40
C ARG A 268 -6.33 21.33 6.58
N LEU A 269 -5.69 22.29 7.24
CA LEU A 269 -4.72 23.20 6.61
C LEU A 269 -3.43 22.48 6.29
N LEU A 270 -2.98 21.64 7.22
CA LEU A 270 -1.77 20.85 7.11
C LEU A 270 -2.06 19.48 7.71
N ASP A 271 -1.61 18.43 7.06
CA ASP A 271 -1.65 17.06 7.56
C ASP A 271 -0.36 16.38 7.15
N ALA A 272 0.55 16.20 8.10
CA ALA A 272 1.86 15.62 7.90
C ALA A 272 1.91 14.25 8.59
N ASP A 273 2.47 13.26 7.92
CA ASP A 273 2.58 11.90 8.41
C ASP A 273 3.96 11.35 8.07
N VAL A 274 4.61 10.72 9.03
CA VAL A 274 5.90 10.06 8.86
C VAL A 274 5.77 8.62 9.30
N ARG A 275 6.33 7.72 8.50
CA ARG A 275 6.17 6.27 8.61
C ARG A 275 7.52 5.61 8.54
N ALA A 276 7.67 4.55 9.32
CA ALA A 276 8.79 3.63 9.21
C ALA A 276 8.24 2.21 9.30
N GLN A 277 8.80 1.29 8.52
CA GLN A 277 8.50 -0.12 8.65
C GLN A 277 9.74 -0.96 8.34
N THR A 278 9.79 -2.13 8.95
CA THR A 278 10.83 -3.13 8.72
C THR A 278 10.16 -4.43 8.31
N HIS A 279 10.69 -5.02 7.25
CA HIS A 279 10.33 -6.35 6.78
C HIS A 279 11.40 -7.32 7.26
N ALA A 280 10.96 -8.35 7.97
CA ALA A 280 11.76 -9.51 8.30
C ALA A 280 11.22 -10.72 7.53
N SER A 281 12.13 -11.44 6.89
CA SER A 281 11.84 -12.61 6.07
C SER A 281 12.90 -13.66 6.39
N ASP A 282 12.49 -14.93 6.47
CA ASP A 282 13.44 -16.02 6.74
C ASP A 282 14.40 -16.22 5.55
N ASP A 283 13.96 -15.85 4.34
CA ASP A 283 14.66 -16.12 3.07
C ASP A 283 15.19 -14.87 2.33
N LEU A 284 14.96 -13.66 2.85
CA LEU A 284 15.35 -12.40 2.19
C LEU A 284 16.02 -11.45 3.19
N PRO A 285 16.96 -10.58 2.75
CA PRO A 285 17.56 -9.57 3.61
C PRO A 285 16.49 -8.68 4.24
N ASP A 286 16.67 -8.37 5.52
CA ASP A 286 15.83 -7.39 6.20
C ASP A 286 15.87 -6.06 5.44
N GLU A 287 14.69 -5.50 5.22
CA GLU A 287 14.54 -4.23 4.52
C GLU A 287 13.83 -3.22 5.42
N THR A 288 14.45 -2.05 5.58
CA THR A 288 13.84 -0.93 6.31
C THR A 288 13.41 0.14 5.32
N ARG A 289 12.16 0.59 5.47
CA ARG A 289 11.51 1.57 4.59
C ARG A 289 11.03 2.75 5.42
N PHE A 290 11.24 3.94 4.89
CA PHE A 290 10.78 5.21 5.44
C PHE A 290 9.89 5.91 4.42
N GLY A 291 8.81 6.51 4.91
CA GLY A 291 7.89 7.28 4.08
C GLY A 291 7.44 8.53 4.80
N ALA A 292 7.28 9.62 4.07
CA ALA A 292 6.71 10.86 4.56
C ALA A 292 5.63 11.33 3.60
N THR A 293 4.55 11.89 4.14
CA THR A 293 3.47 12.53 3.38
C THR A 293 3.13 13.86 4.03
N VAL A 294 3.00 14.92 3.21
CA VAL A 294 2.50 16.22 3.64
C VAL A 294 1.34 16.62 2.75
N VAL A 295 0.17 16.83 3.33
CA VAL A 295 -1.02 17.34 2.66
C VAL A 295 -1.25 18.79 3.04
N LEU A 296 -1.37 19.65 2.04
CA LEU A 296 -1.65 21.07 2.18
C LEU A 296 -3.09 21.35 1.79
N ALA A 297 -3.84 21.96 2.70
CA ALA A 297 -5.19 22.47 2.50
C ALA A 297 -6.19 21.41 1.97
N GLU A 298 -5.94 20.13 2.25
CA GLU A 298 -6.65 18.99 1.64
C GLU A 298 -6.59 18.94 0.09
N VAL A 299 -5.79 19.78 -0.56
CA VAL A 299 -5.72 19.91 -2.03
C VAL A 299 -4.52 19.18 -2.61
N ILE A 300 -3.33 19.37 -2.04
CA ILE A 300 -2.08 18.85 -2.60
C ILE A 300 -1.45 17.93 -1.57
N ALA A 301 -1.06 16.72 -1.96
CA ALA A 301 -0.17 15.90 -1.15
C ALA A 301 1.20 15.78 -1.82
N LEU A 302 2.25 15.87 -1.03
CA LEU A 302 3.63 15.58 -1.43
C LEU A 302 4.12 14.39 -0.61
N ARG A 303 4.86 13.50 -1.26
CA ARG A 303 5.37 12.28 -0.66
C ARG A 303 6.85 12.12 -0.98
N ALA A 304 7.55 11.51 -0.04
CA ALA A 304 8.90 11.05 -0.24
C ALA A 304 9.06 9.70 0.45
N GLY A 305 9.81 8.80 -0.16
CA GLY A 305 10.16 7.53 0.44
C GLY A 305 11.65 7.23 0.27
N GLN A 306 12.15 6.38 1.15
CA GLN A 306 13.48 5.81 1.06
C GLN A 306 13.45 4.37 1.56
N SER A 307 14.14 3.46 0.89
CA SER A 307 14.37 2.10 1.37
C SER A 307 15.84 1.73 1.34
N ASP A 308 16.23 0.91 2.32
CA ASP A 308 17.57 0.39 2.49
C ASP A 308 17.45 -1.11 2.79
N SER A 309 17.92 -1.93 1.85
CA SER A 309 18.12 -3.36 2.04
C SER A 309 19.56 -3.56 2.46
N GLY A 310 19.79 -4.13 3.64
CA GLY A 310 21.11 -4.17 4.32
C GLY A 310 22.25 -4.90 3.59
N ASP A 311 22.05 -5.30 2.33
CA ASP A 311 23.08 -5.86 1.46
C ASP A 311 23.90 -4.76 0.79
N ALA A 312 25.23 -4.87 0.93
CA ALA A 312 26.21 -3.91 0.44
C ALA A 312 26.26 -3.72 -1.11
N GLY A 313 25.35 -4.35 -1.85
CA GLY A 313 25.26 -4.31 -3.31
C GLY A 313 23.92 -3.80 -3.87
N THR A 314 22.87 -3.68 -3.06
CA THR A 314 21.60 -3.08 -3.47
C THR A 314 21.57 -1.63 -3.04
N GLY A 315 21.54 -0.69 -4.00
CA GLY A 315 21.55 0.75 -3.70
C GLY A 315 20.35 1.20 -2.87
N VAL A 316 20.51 2.34 -2.19
CA VAL A 316 19.39 3.04 -1.52
C VAL A 316 18.36 3.42 -2.60
N ARG A 317 17.12 2.94 -2.46
CA ARG A 317 16.03 3.37 -3.35
C ARG A 317 15.36 4.61 -2.78
N GLN A 318 14.94 5.50 -3.67
CA GLN A 318 14.31 6.76 -3.31
C GLN A 318 13.10 7.01 -4.18
N SER A 319 12.09 7.64 -3.61
CA SER A 319 10.91 8.03 -4.37
C SER A 319 10.40 9.39 -3.96
N VAL A 320 9.70 10.00 -4.90
CA VAL A 320 8.94 11.22 -4.70
C VAL A 320 7.57 11.06 -5.33
N GLY A 321 6.55 11.65 -4.71
CA GLY A 321 5.20 11.61 -5.24
C GLY A 321 4.44 12.90 -5.01
N ALA A 322 3.49 13.17 -5.89
CA ALA A 322 2.56 14.27 -5.80
C ALA A 322 1.12 13.78 -6.02
N GLU A 323 0.17 14.40 -5.32
CA GLU A 323 -1.25 14.15 -5.46
C GLU A 323 -2.02 15.46 -5.56
N LEU A 324 -2.99 15.53 -6.47
CA LEU A 324 -4.00 16.58 -6.51
C LEU A 324 -5.37 16.02 -6.13
N ARG A 325 -6.02 16.65 -5.15
CA ARG A 325 -7.34 16.30 -4.59
C ARG A 325 -8.39 17.30 -5.01
N LEU A 326 -9.23 16.95 -5.98
CA LEU A 326 -10.29 17.85 -6.44
C LEU A 326 -11.37 18.07 -5.37
N GLY A 327 -11.69 17.07 -4.56
CA GLY A 327 -12.64 17.22 -3.45
C GLY A 327 -12.20 18.33 -2.46
N GLY A 328 -10.91 18.36 -2.11
CA GLY A 328 -10.35 19.41 -1.26
C GLY A 328 -10.36 20.78 -1.94
N LEU A 329 -10.07 20.85 -3.25
CA LEU A 329 -10.15 22.09 -4.01
C LEU A 329 -11.58 22.66 -4.04
N ILE A 330 -12.58 21.82 -4.32
CA ILE A 330 -13.99 22.20 -4.30
C ILE A 330 -14.40 22.67 -2.90
N ARG A 331 -13.94 21.99 -1.85
CA ARG A 331 -14.18 22.41 -0.46
C ARG A 331 -13.58 23.79 -0.17
N ALA A 332 -12.34 24.03 -0.59
CA ALA A 332 -11.65 25.30 -0.38
C ALA A 332 -12.37 26.46 -1.10
N ILE A 333 -12.80 26.27 -2.34
CA ILE A 333 -13.57 27.27 -3.09
C ILE A 333 -14.94 27.48 -2.45
N GLY A 334 -15.64 26.41 -2.09
CA GLY A 334 -16.94 26.46 -1.42
C GLY A 334 -16.88 27.19 -0.07
N ALA A 335 -15.80 26.97 0.69
CA ALA A 335 -15.53 27.69 1.92
C ALA A 335 -15.28 29.19 1.69
N ALA A 336 -14.46 29.55 0.71
CA ALA A 336 -14.13 30.94 0.39
C ALA A 336 -15.35 31.73 -0.11
N GLN A 337 -16.29 31.06 -0.77
CA GLN A 337 -17.52 31.66 -1.30
C GLN A 337 -18.75 31.48 -0.39
N GLU A 338 -18.58 30.82 0.76
CA GLU A 338 -19.68 30.40 1.64
C GLU A 338 -20.79 29.61 0.90
N ASN A 339 -20.41 28.86 -0.14
CA ASN A 339 -21.32 28.12 -1.01
C ASN A 339 -21.58 26.72 -0.44
N ALA A 340 -22.73 26.57 0.23
CA ALA A 340 -23.15 25.32 0.85
C ALA A 340 -23.27 24.13 -0.13
N SER A 341 -23.67 24.38 -1.38
CA SER A 341 -23.80 23.33 -2.40
C SER A 341 -22.43 22.77 -2.81
N MET A 342 -21.41 23.63 -2.91
CA MET A 342 -20.04 23.18 -3.19
C MET A 342 -19.44 22.40 -2.01
N LEU A 343 -19.70 22.84 -0.78
CA LEU A 343 -19.28 22.10 0.42
C LEU A 343 -19.93 20.70 0.47
N ALA A 344 -21.23 20.61 0.22
CA ALA A 344 -21.94 19.34 0.16
C ALA A 344 -21.43 18.43 -0.98
N LEU A 345 -21.08 18.99 -2.13
CA LEU A 345 -20.46 18.24 -3.23
C LEU A 345 -19.07 17.72 -2.84
N ALA A 346 -18.24 18.56 -2.22
CA ALA A 346 -16.91 18.18 -1.77
C ALA A 346 -16.94 17.08 -0.70
N ASP A 347 -17.95 17.06 0.16
CA ASP A 347 -18.15 16.02 1.17
C ASP A 347 -18.54 14.66 0.57
N ARG A 348 -19.06 14.66 -0.66
CA ARG A 348 -19.48 13.46 -1.39
C ARG A 348 -18.42 12.92 -2.33
N LEU A 349 -17.57 13.80 -2.85
CA LEU A 349 -16.61 13.48 -3.90
C LEU A 349 -15.21 13.24 -3.32
N THR A 350 -14.66 12.07 -3.60
CA THR A 350 -13.22 11.81 -3.50
C THR A 350 -12.67 11.71 -4.91
N THR A 351 -11.81 12.62 -5.33
CA THR A 351 -11.12 12.50 -6.62
C THR A 351 -9.67 12.90 -6.47
N ARG A 352 -8.78 12.03 -6.93
CA ARG A 352 -7.33 12.16 -6.78
C ARG A 352 -6.62 11.81 -8.07
N PHE A 353 -5.65 12.63 -8.42
CA PHE A 353 -4.67 12.32 -9.45
C PHE A 353 -3.32 12.22 -8.76
N GLU A 354 -2.64 11.10 -8.96
CA GLU A 354 -1.39 10.78 -8.28
C GLU A 354 -0.32 10.54 -9.33
N VAL A 355 0.86 11.08 -9.08
CA VAL A 355 2.09 10.78 -9.83
C VAL A 355 3.17 10.46 -8.83
N ALA A 356 3.95 9.41 -9.08
CA ALA A 356 5.15 9.13 -8.32
C ALA A 356 6.29 8.72 -9.24
N LEU A 357 7.51 9.02 -8.81
CA LEU A 357 8.75 8.60 -9.45
C LEU A 357 9.49 7.74 -8.44
N LEU A 358 9.90 6.56 -8.89
CA LEU A 358 10.68 5.60 -8.13
C LEU A 358 12.07 5.47 -8.76
N ASP A 359 13.11 5.84 -8.01
CA ASP A 359 14.50 5.64 -8.38
C ASP A 359 15.04 4.38 -7.68
N VAL A 360 15.48 3.43 -8.48
CA VAL A 360 16.00 2.13 -8.02
C VAL A 360 17.54 2.13 -7.97
N GLY A 361 18.19 3.28 -8.20
CA GLY A 361 19.64 3.44 -8.07
C GLY A 361 20.45 3.04 -9.30
N GLU A 362 19.80 2.54 -10.35
CA GLU A 362 20.41 2.14 -11.63
C GLU A 362 19.86 2.99 -12.79
N ALA A 363 20.12 4.30 -12.74
CA ALA A 363 19.98 5.26 -13.84
C ALA A 363 18.59 5.48 -14.49
N ALA A 364 17.53 4.79 -14.07
CA ALA A 364 16.19 4.97 -14.60
C ALA A 364 15.14 5.17 -13.49
N GLU A 365 14.38 6.27 -13.62
CA GLU A 365 13.23 6.56 -12.78
C GLU A 365 12.00 5.89 -13.40
N THR A 366 11.23 5.14 -12.60
CA THR A 366 9.94 4.60 -13.05
C THR A 366 8.79 5.53 -12.66
N PRO A 367 8.02 6.06 -13.62
CA PRO A 367 6.83 6.84 -13.33
C PRO A 367 5.59 5.97 -13.08
N TYR A 368 4.87 6.30 -12.01
CA TYR A 368 3.57 5.74 -11.67
C TYR A 368 2.49 6.81 -11.81
N TYR A 369 1.41 6.47 -12.51
CA TYR A 369 0.26 7.35 -12.70
C TYR A 369 -1.00 6.71 -12.11
N GLY A 370 -1.56 7.36 -11.09
CA GLY A 370 -2.73 6.88 -10.38
C GLY A 370 -3.93 7.81 -10.53
N PHE A 371 -5.11 7.22 -10.57
CA PHE A 371 -6.38 7.93 -10.46
C PHE A 371 -7.27 7.24 -9.44
N THR A 372 -7.82 8.01 -8.50
CA THR A 372 -8.80 7.52 -7.54
C THR A 372 -10.09 8.32 -7.64
N PHE A 373 -11.22 7.62 -7.72
CA PHE A 373 -12.55 8.17 -7.64
C PHE A 373 -13.31 7.53 -6.48
N GLY A 374 -14.08 8.32 -5.74
CA GLY A 374 -14.99 7.82 -4.73
C GLY A 374 -16.20 8.70 -4.59
N TRP A 375 -17.32 8.07 -4.24
CA TRP A 375 -18.61 8.72 -4.11
C TRP A 375 -19.31 8.30 -2.82
N ARG A 376 -19.91 9.28 -2.16
CA ARG A 376 -20.82 9.08 -1.03
C ARG A 376 -22.24 9.50 -1.44
N PRO A 377 -23.24 8.61 -1.29
CA PRO A 377 -24.63 8.90 -1.65
C PRO A 377 -25.25 10.05 -0.82
#